data_AF-A0A436CCE3-F1
#
_entry.id   AF-A0A436CCE3-F1
#
_cell.length_a   1.000
_cell.length_b   1.000
_cell.length_c   1.000
_cell.angle_alpha   90.00
_cell.angle_beta   90.00
_cell.angle_gamma   90.00
#
_symmetry.space_group_name_H-M   'P 1'
#
loop_
_entity.id
_entity.type
_entity.pdbx_description
1 polymer ?
#
loop_
_entity_poly.entity_id
_entity_poly.type
_entity_poly.pdbx_seq_one_letter_code
_entity_poly.pdbx_strand_id
1 'polypeptide(L)'
;MDPIRIDDPQDPRVAAYLDIRERDLAGRQGRFVAEGKVVLDLLLTTGRFAAESALVLENRLAGLDKILSKAPADLPVYVATSAVMDAIAGFHMHRGILAMGRKGAPQPAEA
;
A
#
# COMPACT_ATOMS: atom_id res chain seq x y z
N MET A 1 -1.59 -11.28 -11.55
CA MET A 1 -0.71 -10.16 -11.16
C MET A 1 0.63 -10.75 -10.85
N ASP A 2 1.68 -10.20 -11.46
CA ASP A 2 3.05 -10.58 -11.17
C ASP A 2 3.68 -9.56 -10.22
N PRO A 3 4.21 -9.97 -9.06
CA PRO A 3 4.83 -9.05 -8.13
C PRO A 3 6.12 -8.45 -8.72
N ILE A 4 6.32 -7.15 -8.48
CA ILE A 4 7.48 -6.40 -8.94
C ILE A 4 8.48 -6.31 -7.79
N ARG A 5 9.68 -6.85 -7.96
CA ARG A 5 10.73 -6.75 -6.94
C ARG A 5 11.30 -5.32 -6.88
N ILE A 6 11.46 -4.81 -5.67
CA ILE A 6 12.07 -3.52 -5.37
C ILE A 6 13.28 -3.79 -4.47
N ASP A 7 14.46 -3.49 -4.99
CA ASP A 7 15.74 -3.64 -4.29
C ASP A 7 16.38 -2.28 -3.95
N ASP A 8 15.90 -1.18 -4.54
CA ASP A 8 16.33 0.19 -4.26
C ASP A 8 15.24 0.96 -3.49
N PRO A 9 15.50 1.45 -2.26
CA PRO A 9 14.53 2.25 -1.52
C PRO A 9 14.18 3.58 -2.21
N GLN A 10 15.02 4.08 -3.13
CA GLN A 10 14.77 5.30 -3.90
C GLN A 10 14.04 5.04 -5.23
N ASP A 11 13.56 3.81 -5.48
CA ASP A 11 12.81 3.51 -6.69
C ASP A 11 11.57 4.42 -6.82
N PRO A 12 11.37 5.11 -7.95
CA PRO A 12 10.25 6.05 -8.14
C PRO A 12 8.88 5.39 -7.97
N ARG A 13 8.76 4.07 -8.14
CA ARG A 13 7.54 3.29 -7.94
C ARG A 13 7.10 3.25 -6.49
N VAL A 14 8.05 3.31 -5.55
CA VAL A 14 7.79 3.29 -4.11
C VAL A 14 7.94 4.67 -3.45
N ALA A 15 8.15 5.72 -4.24
CA ALA A 15 8.29 7.09 -3.73
C ALA A 15 7.09 7.55 -2.86
N ALA A 16 5.90 7.01 -3.10
CA ALA A 16 4.71 7.28 -2.29
C ALA A 16 4.80 6.76 -0.84
N TYR A 17 5.70 5.80 -0.57
CA TYR A 17 5.95 5.19 0.73
C TYR A 17 7.16 5.79 1.47
N LEU A 18 7.93 6.67 0.83
CA LEU A 18 9.13 7.28 1.44
C LEU A 18 8.81 8.21 2.62
N ASP A 19 7.56 8.66 2.70
CA ASP A 19 7.18 9.80 3.54
C ASP A 19 5.94 9.49 4.40
N ILE A 20 5.87 8.24 4.89
CA ILE A 20 4.79 7.75 5.76
C ILE A 20 4.88 8.35 7.18
N ARG A 21 6.04 8.91 7.54
CA ARG A 21 6.29 9.50 8.86
C ARG A 21 5.48 10.77 9.10
N GLU A 22 5.18 11.54 8.07
CA GLU A 22 4.37 12.74 8.23
C GLU A 22 2.90 12.34 8.42
N ARG A 23 2.37 12.62 9.63
CA ARG A 23 0.95 12.50 10.00
C ARG A 23 -0.01 13.25 9.06
N ASP A 24 0.51 13.96 8.07
CA ASP A 24 -0.18 14.76 7.05
C ASP A 24 -0.43 14.01 5.73
N LEU A 25 -0.84 12.73 5.80
CA LEU A 25 -1.50 12.09 4.66
C LEU A 25 -2.77 12.86 4.22
N ALA A 26 -3.37 13.63 5.14
CA ALA A 26 -4.49 14.53 4.83
C ALA A 26 -4.14 15.64 3.81
N GLY A 27 -2.88 16.08 3.71
CA GLY A 27 -2.44 17.11 2.76
C GLY A 27 -2.13 16.59 1.34
N ARG A 28 -1.95 15.28 1.17
CA ARG A 28 -1.54 14.64 -0.09
C ARG A 28 -2.72 14.23 -0.98
N GLN A 29 -3.55 15.20 -1.39
CA GLN A 29 -4.61 14.98 -2.38
C GLN A 29 -5.56 13.80 -2.03
N GLY A 30 -5.82 13.58 -0.74
CA GLY A 30 -6.68 12.49 -0.27
C GLY A 30 -6.04 11.09 -0.25
N ARG A 31 -4.71 10.97 -0.35
CA ARG A 31 -4.00 9.69 -0.18
C ARG A 31 -3.84 9.31 1.30
N PHE A 32 -3.75 8.02 1.58
CA PHE A 32 -3.46 7.47 2.90
C PHE A 32 -2.65 6.17 2.76
N VAL A 33 -1.94 5.81 3.82
CA VAL A 33 -1.19 4.55 3.89
C VAL A 33 -1.94 3.60 4.83
N ALA A 34 -2.21 2.38 4.36
CA ALA A 34 -2.79 1.30 5.13
C ALA A 34 -1.71 0.29 5.52
N GLU A 35 -1.56 0.00 6.81
CA GLU A 35 -0.58 -0.97 7.30
C GLU A 35 -1.25 -2.28 7.77
N GLY A 36 -0.76 -3.39 7.22
CA GLY A 36 -1.09 -4.73 7.67
C GLY A 36 -2.20 -5.42 6.89
N LYS A 37 -2.24 -6.75 7.08
CA LYS A 37 -3.11 -7.67 6.34
C LYS A 37 -4.59 -7.34 6.41
N VAL A 38 -5.11 -7.04 7.61
CA VAL A 38 -6.54 -6.77 7.83
C VAL A 38 -6.97 -5.47 7.14
N VAL A 39 -6.14 -4.43 7.20
CA VAL A 39 -6.46 -3.13 6.61
C VAL A 39 -6.38 -3.21 5.08
N LEU A 40 -5.40 -3.95 4.54
CA LEU A 40 -5.34 -4.26 3.11
C LEU A 40 -6.60 -5.01 2.65
N ASP A 41 -7.02 -6.04 3.40
CA ASP A 41 -8.22 -6.80 3.06
C ASP A 41 -9.48 -5.93 3.04
N LEU A 42 -9.63 -5.04 4.03
CA LEU A 42 -10.73 -4.10 4.10
C LEU A 42 -10.70 -3.08 2.94
N LEU A 43 -9.52 -2.55 2.61
CA LEU A 43 -9.31 -1.63 1.49
C LEU A 43 -9.80 -2.25 0.18
N LEU A 44 -9.40 -3.49 -0.10
CA LEU A 44 -9.76 -4.18 -1.33
C LEU A 44 -11.21 -4.70 -1.34
N THR A 45 -11.79 -4.99 -0.18
CA THR A 45 -13.16 -5.52 -0.08
C THR A 45 -14.23 -4.43 -0.15
N THR A 46 -14.01 -3.29 0.51
CA THR A 46 -15.06 -2.27 0.65
C THR A 46 -15.28 -1.43 -0.59
N GLY A 47 -14.24 -1.27 -1.44
CA GLY A 47 -14.29 -0.41 -2.63
C GLY A 47 -14.52 1.08 -2.34
N ARG A 48 -14.61 1.48 -1.06
CA ARG A 48 -14.83 2.88 -0.65
C ARG A 48 -13.64 3.78 -0.99
N PHE A 49 -12.46 3.19 -1.05
CA PHE A 49 -11.21 3.85 -1.38
C PHE A 49 -10.53 3.09 -2.52
N ALA A 50 -9.90 3.83 -3.42
CA ALA A 50 -9.12 3.22 -4.50
C ALA A 50 -7.76 2.79 -3.95
N ALA A 51 -7.41 1.51 -4.09
CA ALA A 51 -6.04 1.05 -3.85
C ALA A 51 -5.17 1.45 -5.05
N GLU A 52 -4.03 2.09 -4.78
CA GLU A 52 -3.10 2.55 -5.82
C GLU A 52 -1.90 1.63 -5.98
N SER A 53 -1.45 1.00 -4.90
CA SER A 53 -0.38 -0.01 -4.90
C SER A 53 -0.28 -0.69 -3.54
N ALA A 54 0.37 -1.84 -3.50
CA ALA A 54 0.79 -2.52 -2.27
C ALA A 54 2.30 -2.73 -2.27
N LEU A 55 2.95 -2.55 -1.11
CA LEU A 55 4.34 -2.88 -0.86
C LEU A 55 4.39 -3.94 0.24
N VAL A 56 4.93 -5.11 -0.08
CA VAL A 56 4.83 -6.32 0.74
C VAL A 56 6.21 -6.92 0.98
N LEU A 57 6.48 -7.40 2.19
CA LEU A 57 7.69 -8.20 2.43
C LEU A 57 7.63 -9.52 1.66
N GLU A 58 8.77 -9.92 1.10
CA GLU A 58 8.87 -11.17 0.35
C GLU A 58 8.33 -12.40 1.12
N ASN A 59 8.59 -12.48 2.42
CA ASN A 59 8.15 -13.58 3.28
C ASN A 59 6.67 -13.51 3.68
N ARG A 60 5.97 -12.40 3.36
CA ARG A 60 4.53 -12.22 3.63
C ARG A 60 3.67 -12.44 2.39
N LEU A 61 4.25 -12.39 1.20
CA LEU A 61 3.51 -12.45 -0.07
C LEU A 61 2.60 -13.67 -0.18
N ALA A 62 3.12 -14.88 0.09
CA ALA A 62 2.35 -16.12 0.01
C ALA A 62 1.13 -16.17 0.96
N GLY A 63 1.12 -15.34 2.01
CA GLY A 63 0.00 -15.23 2.94
C GLY A 63 -1.14 -14.31 2.46
N LEU A 64 -0.98 -13.68 1.29
CA LEU A 64 -1.87 -12.64 0.76
C LEU A 64 -2.61 -13.03 -0.51
N ASP A 65 -2.41 -14.22 -1.08
CA ASP A 65 -3.03 -14.62 -2.36
C ASP A 65 -4.55 -14.38 -2.39
N LYS A 66 -5.27 -14.80 -1.34
CA LYS A 66 -6.73 -14.61 -1.20
C LYS A 66 -7.17 -13.15 -1.06
N ILE A 67 -6.27 -12.28 -0.62
CA ILE A 67 -6.53 -10.86 -0.44
C ILE A 67 -6.25 -10.14 -1.75
N LEU A 68 -5.09 -10.41 -2.35
CA LEU A 68 -4.69 -9.85 -3.65
C LEU A 68 -5.61 -10.30 -4.78
N SER A 69 -6.26 -11.45 -4.69
CA SER A 69 -7.30 -11.86 -5.65
C SER A 69 -8.53 -10.93 -5.67
N LYS A 70 -8.72 -10.11 -4.64
CA LYS A 70 -9.78 -9.09 -4.57
C LYS A 70 -9.35 -7.77 -5.21
N ALA A 71 -8.08 -7.60 -5.53
CA ALA A 71 -7.56 -6.36 -6.09
C ALA A 71 -7.95 -6.16 -7.57
N PRO A 72 -8.10 -4.90 -8.03
CA PRO A 72 -8.20 -4.57 -9.45
C PRO A 72 -7.00 -5.10 -10.21
N ALA A 73 -7.16 -5.70 -11.40
CA ALA A 73 -6.09 -6.39 -12.13
C ALA A 73 -4.84 -5.53 -12.42
N ASP A 74 -4.99 -4.21 -12.44
CA ASP A 74 -3.96 -3.20 -12.66
C ASP A 74 -3.26 -2.70 -11.39
N LEU A 75 -3.64 -3.19 -10.20
CA LEU A 75 -2.99 -2.81 -8.93
C LEU A 75 -1.53 -3.30 -8.89
N PRO A 76 -0.54 -2.39 -8.83
CA PRO A 76 0.85 -2.77 -8.67
C PRO A 76 1.10 -3.38 -7.29
N VAL A 77 1.73 -4.56 -7.27
CA VAL A 77 2.20 -5.22 -6.04
C VAL A 77 3.71 -5.23 -6.06
N TYR A 78 4.31 -4.43 -5.19
CA TYR A 78 5.74 -4.35 -4.98
C TYR A 78 6.17 -5.30 -3.86
N VAL A 79 7.30 -5.96 -4.06
CA VAL A 79 7.88 -6.88 -3.09
C VAL A 79 9.30 -6.46 -2.77
N ALA A 80 9.61 -6.33 -1.49
CA ALA A 80 10.91 -5.90 -1.02
C ALA A 80 11.41 -6.76 0.14
N THR A 81 12.71 -6.68 0.40
CA THR A 81 13.32 -7.24 1.61
C THR A 81 12.99 -6.38 2.83
N SER A 82 13.21 -6.90 4.04
CA SER A 82 13.03 -6.10 5.27
C SER A 82 13.92 -4.86 5.29
N ALA A 83 15.16 -4.97 4.81
CA ALA A 83 16.11 -3.85 4.80
C ALA A 83 15.65 -2.73 3.87
N VAL A 84 15.16 -3.08 2.67
CA VAL A 84 14.65 -2.10 1.70
C VAL A 84 13.36 -1.46 2.22
N MET A 85 12.44 -2.26 2.78
CA MET A 85 11.19 -1.74 3.34
C MET A 85 11.41 -0.81 4.53
N ASP A 86 12.33 -1.14 5.44
CA ASP A 86 12.70 -0.28 6.56
C ASP A 86 13.35 1.03 6.10
N ALA A 87 14.19 0.96 5.04
CA ALA A 87 14.79 2.15 4.43
C ALA A 87 13.74 3.04 3.74
N ILE A 88 12.71 2.44 3.11
CA ILE A 88 11.59 3.17 2.52
C ILE A 88 10.75 3.84 3.61
N ALA A 89 10.33 3.09 4.63
CA ALA A 89 9.51 3.62 5.72
C ALA A 89 10.28 4.62 6.60
N GLY A 90 11.62 4.53 6.60
CA GLY A 90 12.51 5.26 7.49
C GLY A 90 12.49 4.74 8.93
N PHE A 91 11.81 3.63 9.22
CA PHE A 91 11.75 3.00 10.55
C PHE A 91 11.52 1.50 10.42
N HIS A 92 11.76 0.75 11.50
CA HIS A 92 11.55 -0.70 11.51
C HIS A 92 10.06 -1.05 11.35
N MET A 93 9.73 -1.72 10.25
CA MET A 93 8.37 -2.14 9.96
C MET A 93 7.99 -3.41 10.74
N HIS A 94 6.87 -3.35 11.46
CA HIS A 94 6.39 -4.49 12.27
C HIS A 94 5.55 -5.48 11.48
N ARG A 95 4.67 -5.00 10.59
CA ARG A 95 3.68 -5.85 9.91
C ARG A 95 4.08 -6.28 8.50
N GLY A 96 5.02 -5.56 7.88
CA GLY A 96 5.60 -5.92 6.58
C GLY A 96 4.65 -5.83 5.38
N ILE A 97 3.56 -5.07 5.51
CA ILE A 97 2.55 -4.88 4.48
C ILE A 97 2.11 -3.42 4.54
N LEU A 98 2.26 -2.71 3.43
CA LEU A 98 1.79 -1.35 3.23
C LEU A 98 0.93 -1.30 1.98
N ALA A 99 -0.08 -0.43 1.97
CA ALA A 99 -0.86 -0.13 0.79
C ALA A 99 -1.12 1.36 0.69
N MET A 100 -1.00 1.91 -0.52
CA MET A 100 -1.44 3.26 -0.80
C MET A 100 -2.91 3.22 -1.17
N GLY A 101 -3.72 3.95 -0.42
CA GLY A 101 -5.12 4.18 -0.70
C GLY A 101 -5.38 5.64 -1.07
N ARG A 102 -6.40 5.88 -1.88
CA ARG A 102 -6.87 7.23 -2.21
C ARG A 102 -8.36 7.35 -1.92
N LYS A 103 -8.74 8.44 -1.26
CA LYS A 103 -10.14 8.85 -1.13
C LYS A 103 -10.63 9.32 -2.50
N GLY A 104 -11.71 8.70 -2.99
CA GLY A 104 -12.41 9.23 -4.16
C GLY A 104 -12.91 10.66 -3.90
N ALA A 105 -13.25 11.39 -4.96
CA ALA A 105 -13.96 12.66 -4.80
C ALA A 105 -15.18 12.45 -3.89
N PRO A 106 -15.50 13.39 -2.97
CA PRO A 106 -16.68 13.26 -2.15
C PRO A 106 -17.88 13.07 -3.08
N GLN A 107 -18.50 11.89 -3.04
CA GLN A 107 -19.83 11.75 -3.62
C GLN A 107 -20.72 12.69 -2.81
N PRO A 108 -21.46 13.62 -3.45
CA PRO A 108 -22.45 14.39 -2.74
C PRO A 108 -23.37 13.38 -2.06
N ALA A 109 -23.57 13.54 -0.75
CA ALA A 109 -24.63 12.79 -0.09
C ALA A 109 -25.93 13.21 -0.77
N GLU A 110 -26.60 12.28 -1.46
CA GLU A 110 -27.96 12.51 -1.92
C GLU A 110 -28.82 12.81 -0.68
N ALA A 111 -29.47 13.97 -0.72
CA ALA A 111 -30.32 14.52 0.33
C ALA A 111 -31.72 13.91 0.33
#